data_AF-A0A7C3MLT7-F1
#
_entry.id   AF-A0A7C3MLT7-F1
#
_cell.length_a   1.000
_cell.length_b   1.000
_cell.length_c   1.000
_cell.angle_alpha   90.00
_cell.angle_beta   90.00
_cell.angle_gamma   90.00
#
_symmetry.space_group_name_H-M   'P 1'
#
loop_
_entity.id
_entity.type
_entity.pdbx_description
1 polymer ?
#
loop_
_entity_poly.entity_id
_entity_poly.type
_entity_poly.pdbx_seq_one_letter_code
_entity_poly.pdbx_strand_id
1 'polypeptide(L)'
;MHACRLNSFIGLIAAVLFAAIPARVVRAEAPNPTHNARTTSHSAPANQSKSHGALPTRADPPSVREAVYREPRHAPRHARMTWRQREQLRQFKIAAARFPAFCEKWGRLLQERHVNDASHIKWTFKDGWETGTYTGYSKIKTCTCEQSEGFAIGKLSYDELTYYVVGKTKEEAQHAKPRVTAITTTTEIFRWEHGRWFSF
;
A
#
# COMPACT_ATOMS: atom_id res chain seq x y z
N MET A 1 -26.78 -32.18 -2.70
CA MET A 1 -27.03 -31.63 -1.36
C MET A 1 -26.71 -32.71 -0.34
N HIS A 2 -25.51 -32.68 0.24
CA HIS A 2 -25.17 -33.48 1.43
C HIS A 2 -24.40 -32.59 2.40
N ALA A 3 -24.92 -32.52 3.62
CA ALA A 3 -24.51 -31.65 4.69
C ALA A 3 -23.19 -32.11 5.32
N CYS A 4 -22.24 -31.20 5.51
CA CYS A 4 -21.11 -31.38 6.40
C CYS A 4 -21.50 -30.82 7.78
N ARG A 5 -21.72 -31.70 8.75
CA ARG A 5 -21.89 -31.35 10.16
C ARG A 5 -20.54 -31.01 10.81
N LEU A 6 -20.61 -30.00 11.68
CA LEU A 6 -19.64 -29.62 12.69
C LEU A 6 -19.08 -30.81 13.48
N ASN A 7 -17.80 -30.76 13.82
CA ASN A 7 -17.36 -31.16 15.15
C ASN A 7 -16.44 -30.09 15.73
N SER A 8 -16.94 -29.50 16.79
CA SER A 8 -16.27 -28.60 17.73
C SER A 8 -15.37 -29.44 18.64
N PHE A 9 -14.09 -29.08 18.77
CA PHE A 9 -13.32 -29.43 19.95
C PHE A 9 -12.41 -28.27 20.37
N ILE A 10 -12.52 -28.01 21.66
CA ILE A 10 -11.84 -27.06 22.54
C ILE A 10 -10.32 -27.25 22.50
N GLY A 11 -9.57 -26.16 22.59
CA GLY A 11 -8.12 -26.19 22.77
C GLY A 11 -7.54 -24.80 23.06
N LEU A 12 -7.78 -24.32 24.27
CA LEU A 12 -7.31 -23.06 24.82
C LEU A 12 -5.85 -23.22 25.27
N ILE A 13 -4.88 -22.62 24.57
CA ILE A 13 -3.53 -22.39 25.08
C ILE A 13 -3.15 -20.94 24.75
N ALA A 14 -3.30 -20.08 25.76
CA ALA A 14 -2.70 -18.75 25.76
C ALA A 14 -1.22 -18.88 26.15
N ALA A 15 -0.33 -18.80 25.16
CA ALA A 15 1.09 -18.58 25.40
C ALA A 15 1.39 -17.09 25.21
N VAL A 16 1.47 -16.35 26.32
CA VAL A 16 1.93 -14.97 26.34
C VAL A 16 3.46 -14.99 26.26
N LEU A 17 3.99 -14.85 25.05
CA LEU A 17 5.41 -14.57 24.82
C LEU A 17 5.61 -13.06 24.84
N PHE A 18 6.07 -12.54 25.99
CA PHE A 18 6.66 -11.21 26.07
C PHE A 18 8.00 -11.24 25.32
N ALA A 19 8.00 -10.86 24.05
CA ALA A 19 9.23 -10.52 23.35
C ALA A 19 9.77 -9.20 23.93
N ALA A 20 10.93 -9.28 24.59
CA ALA A 20 11.69 -8.13 25.03
C ALA A 20 12.10 -7.30 23.79
N ILE A 21 11.51 -6.11 23.65
CA ILE A 21 11.90 -5.14 22.61
C ILE A 21 13.20 -4.48 23.08
N PRO A 22 14.31 -4.54 22.32
CA PRO A 22 15.52 -3.80 22.67
C PRO A 22 15.23 -2.29 22.58
N ALA A 23 15.43 -1.60 23.69
CA ALA A 23 15.37 -0.15 23.77
C ALA A 23 16.44 0.45 22.84
N ARG A 24 16.02 1.02 21.70
CA ARG A 24 16.88 1.89 20.91
C ARG A 24 17.09 3.18 21.69
N VAL A 25 18.30 3.37 22.20
CA VAL A 25 18.79 4.65 22.73
C VAL A 25 18.84 5.63 21.55
N VAL A 26 17.84 6.51 21.45
CA VAL A 26 17.88 7.67 20.55
C VAL A 26 18.74 8.73 21.23
N ARG A 27 19.95 8.92 20.71
CA ARG A 27 20.85 10.01 21.07
C ARG A 27 20.21 11.32 20.58
N ALA A 28 19.83 12.18 21.52
CA ALA A 28 19.36 13.53 21.22
C ALA A 28 20.55 14.40 20.81
N GLU A 29 20.56 14.85 19.55
CA GLU A 29 21.43 15.92 19.09
C GLU A 29 20.69 17.25 19.28
N ALA A 30 21.35 18.20 19.94
CA ALA A 30 20.77 19.51 20.27
C ALA A 30 20.63 20.41 19.01
N PRO A 31 19.61 21.28 18.94
CA PRO A 31 19.45 22.21 17.83
C PRO A 31 20.34 23.44 17.99
N ASN A 32 21.09 23.77 16.94
CA ASN A 32 21.84 25.01 16.80
C ASN A 32 20.90 26.11 16.25
N PRO A 33 20.79 27.30 16.88
CA PRO A 33 19.97 28.39 16.35
C PRO A 33 20.82 29.35 15.53
N THR A 34 20.53 29.49 14.25
CA THR A 34 20.93 30.67 13.49
C THR A 34 19.76 31.23 12.71
N HIS A 35 19.30 32.38 13.19
CA HIS A 35 18.55 33.39 12.47
C HIS A 35 19.14 33.62 11.08
N ASN A 36 18.28 33.82 10.07
CA ASN A 36 18.28 35.04 9.27
C ASN A 36 17.00 35.16 8.46
N ALA A 37 16.26 36.23 8.75
CA ALA A 37 15.15 36.71 7.95
C ALA A 37 15.67 37.23 6.61
N ARG A 38 14.98 36.90 5.50
CA ARG A 38 14.90 37.82 4.37
C ARG A 38 13.60 37.64 3.59
N THR A 39 12.75 38.62 3.80
CA THR A 39 11.65 39.07 2.94
C THR A 39 12.15 39.32 1.52
N THR A 40 11.52 38.73 0.52
CA THR A 40 11.38 39.32 -0.83
C THR A 40 10.12 38.79 -1.49
N SER A 41 9.09 39.63 -1.47
CA SER A 41 7.99 39.68 -2.43
C SER A 41 8.52 39.90 -3.85
N HIS A 42 8.13 39.09 -4.84
CA HIS A 42 8.05 39.44 -6.27
C HIS A 42 7.03 38.48 -6.93
N SER A 43 5.83 38.95 -7.24
CA SER A 43 5.43 39.51 -8.55
C SER A 43 5.32 38.45 -9.64
N ALA A 44 4.07 38.07 -9.93
CA ALA A 44 3.70 37.34 -11.13
C ALA A 44 3.95 38.17 -12.39
N PRO A 45 4.24 37.52 -13.52
CA PRO A 45 3.81 38.02 -14.82
C PRO A 45 2.84 37.04 -15.48
N ALA A 46 1.72 37.60 -15.88
CA ALA A 46 0.87 37.05 -16.93
C ALA A 46 1.54 37.22 -18.30
N ASN A 47 0.94 36.52 -19.28
CA ASN A 47 0.89 36.87 -20.69
C ASN A 47 2.05 36.35 -21.57
N GLN A 48 1.76 35.41 -22.47
CA GLN A 48 1.46 35.74 -23.87
C GLN A 48 1.21 34.49 -24.72
N SER A 49 0.14 34.56 -25.51
CA SER A 49 -0.13 33.76 -26.70
C SER A 49 1.01 33.79 -27.71
N LYS A 50 1.21 32.68 -28.44
CA LYS A 50 1.60 32.73 -29.85
C LYS A 50 1.05 31.51 -30.61
N SER A 51 0.29 31.85 -31.63
CA SER A 51 -0.36 31.03 -32.65
C SER A 51 0.58 30.78 -33.84
N HIS A 52 0.12 29.88 -34.73
CA HIS A 52 0.64 29.57 -36.08
C HIS A 52 1.95 28.76 -36.10
N GLY A 53 2.11 27.67 -36.86
CA GLY A 53 1.35 27.06 -37.93
C GLY A 53 2.36 26.32 -38.81
N ALA A 54 2.09 25.06 -39.20
CA ALA A 54 2.60 24.38 -40.41
C ALA A 54 2.37 22.86 -40.33
N LEU A 55 1.39 22.39 -41.09
CA LEU A 55 1.38 21.10 -41.78
C LEU A 55 1.46 21.44 -43.28
N PRO A 56 1.80 20.53 -44.22
CA PRO A 56 2.45 19.22 -44.08
C PRO A 56 3.66 19.08 -45.04
N THR A 57 4.75 18.43 -44.62
CA THR A 57 5.73 17.93 -45.61
C THR A 57 5.41 16.49 -45.93
N ARG A 58 4.78 16.33 -47.09
CA ARG A 58 4.52 15.08 -47.81
C ARG A 58 5.86 14.51 -48.27
N ALA A 59 6.35 13.50 -47.56
CA ALA A 59 7.42 12.65 -48.06
C ALA A 59 6.78 11.47 -48.79
N ASP A 60 7.14 11.32 -50.06
CA ASP A 60 6.67 10.25 -50.93
C ASP A 60 7.05 8.86 -50.40
N PRO A 61 6.19 7.85 -50.63
CA PRO A 61 6.43 6.49 -50.18
C PRO A 61 7.58 5.84 -50.95
N PRO A 62 8.55 5.18 -50.29
CA PRO A 62 9.52 4.37 -50.99
C PRO A 62 8.82 3.16 -51.63
N SER A 63 8.84 3.17 -52.97
CA SER A 63 9.06 2.03 -53.88
C SER A 63 8.66 0.65 -53.36
N VAL A 64 7.56 0.16 -53.95
CA VAL A 64 7.15 -1.24 -53.96
C VAL A 64 8.21 -2.06 -54.69
N ARG A 65 9.24 -2.50 -53.96
CA ARG A 65 10.12 -3.59 -54.38
C ARG A 65 9.79 -4.80 -53.54
N GLU A 66 9.41 -5.87 -54.23
CA GLU A 66 9.05 -7.19 -53.71
C GLU A 66 9.97 -7.66 -52.59
N ALA A 67 9.55 -7.40 -51.36
CA ALA A 67 9.95 -8.20 -50.22
C ALA A 67 9.21 -9.53 -50.37
N VAL A 68 9.93 -10.51 -50.92
CA VAL A 68 9.63 -11.94 -50.87
C VAL A 68 8.88 -12.22 -49.57
N TYR A 69 7.61 -12.62 -49.68
CA TYR A 69 6.85 -13.25 -48.63
C TYR A 69 7.57 -14.55 -48.24
N ARG A 70 8.62 -14.42 -47.44
CA ARG A 70 9.17 -15.53 -46.67
C ARG A 70 8.15 -15.72 -45.57
N GLU A 71 7.17 -16.59 -45.82
CA GLU A 71 6.37 -17.18 -44.75
C GLU A 71 7.34 -17.53 -43.61
N PRO A 72 7.13 -17.04 -42.39
CA PRO A 72 7.82 -17.58 -41.24
C PRO A 72 7.34 -19.04 -41.07
N ARG A 73 7.98 -19.97 -41.79
CA ARG A 73 7.87 -21.39 -41.51
C ARG A 73 8.41 -21.58 -40.10
N HIS A 74 7.62 -22.30 -39.31
CA HIS A 74 7.80 -22.55 -37.88
C HIS A 74 7.23 -21.45 -36.97
N ALA A 75 5.89 -21.35 -36.98
CA ALA A 75 5.19 -21.06 -35.73
C ALA A 75 5.80 -21.96 -34.62
N PRO A 76 6.26 -21.39 -33.49
CA PRO A 76 6.88 -22.18 -32.45
C PRO A 76 5.89 -23.27 -32.04
N ARG A 77 6.29 -24.54 -32.24
CA ARG A 77 5.57 -25.71 -31.74
C ARG A 77 5.12 -25.37 -30.33
N HIS A 78 3.80 -25.29 -30.10
CA HIS A 78 3.21 -25.02 -28.79
C HIS A 78 3.99 -25.82 -27.75
N ALA A 79 4.89 -25.15 -27.03
CA ALA A 79 5.71 -25.80 -26.03
C ALA A 79 4.73 -26.41 -25.04
N ARG A 80 4.66 -27.75 -25.01
CA ARG A 80 3.71 -28.45 -24.14
C ARG A 80 4.01 -28.01 -22.72
N MET A 81 3.14 -27.18 -22.17
CA MET A 81 3.24 -26.69 -20.80
C MET A 81 3.40 -27.89 -19.87
N THR A 82 4.48 -27.87 -19.07
CA THR A 82 4.80 -28.94 -18.12
C THR A 82 3.69 -29.09 -17.09
N TRP A 83 3.56 -30.28 -16.48
CA TRP A 83 2.57 -30.50 -15.42
C TRP A 83 2.73 -29.50 -14.27
N ARG A 84 3.97 -29.15 -13.91
CA ARG A 84 4.30 -28.18 -12.85
C ARG A 84 3.80 -26.79 -13.18
N GLN A 85 4.02 -26.32 -14.42
CA GLN A 85 3.51 -25.02 -14.88
C GLN A 85 1.97 -24.97 -14.88
N ARG A 86 1.30 -26.07 -15.25
CA ARG A 86 -0.17 -26.16 -15.18
C ARG A 86 -0.67 -26.04 -13.75
N GLU A 87 -0.01 -26.70 -12.81
CA GLU A 87 -0.38 -26.61 -11.40
C GLU A 87 -0.14 -25.20 -10.84
N GLN A 88 0.99 -24.58 -11.15
CA GLN A 88 1.27 -23.19 -10.76
C GLN A 88 0.23 -22.22 -11.31
N LEU A 89 -0.17 -22.38 -12.58
CA LEU A 89 -1.24 -21.57 -13.18
C LEU A 89 -2.59 -21.82 -12.49
N ARG A 90 -2.89 -23.07 -12.11
CA ARG A 90 -4.10 -23.41 -11.34
C ARG A 90 -4.10 -22.71 -9.98
N GLN A 91 -3.00 -22.79 -9.25
CA GLN A 91 -2.84 -22.13 -7.95
C GLN A 91 -2.95 -20.62 -8.07
N PHE A 92 -2.31 -20.01 -9.09
CA PHE A 92 -2.43 -18.59 -9.37
C PHE A 92 -3.88 -18.16 -9.62
N LYS A 93 -4.62 -18.89 -10.46
CA LYS A 93 -6.04 -18.57 -10.74
C LYS A 93 -6.90 -18.63 -9.47
N ILE A 94 -6.67 -19.64 -8.62
CA ILE A 94 -7.38 -19.76 -7.33
C ILE A 94 -7.03 -18.59 -6.41
N ALA A 95 -5.74 -18.27 -6.30
CA ALA A 95 -5.25 -17.18 -5.46
C ALA A 95 -5.83 -15.83 -5.92
N ALA A 96 -5.69 -15.51 -7.21
CA ALA A 96 -6.20 -14.27 -7.81
C ALA A 96 -7.71 -14.11 -7.59
N ALA A 97 -8.50 -15.18 -7.75
CA ALA A 97 -9.93 -15.14 -7.49
C ALA A 97 -10.28 -14.88 -6.00
N ARG A 98 -9.39 -15.24 -5.07
CA ARG A 98 -9.58 -15.05 -3.62
C ARG A 98 -8.97 -13.76 -3.09
N PHE A 99 -8.11 -13.09 -3.86
CA PHE A 99 -7.38 -11.91 -3.39
C PHE A 99 -8.27 -10.70 -3.07
N PRO A 100 -9.33 -10.37 -3.84
CA PRO A 100 -10.20 -9.26 -3.50
C PRO A 100 -10.83 -9.38 -2.10
N ALA A 101 -11.36 -10.56 -1.76
CA ALA A 101 -11.93 -10.83 -0.44
C ALA A 101 -10.87 -10.76 0.68
N PHE A 102 -9.62 -11.14 0.37
CA PHE A 102 -8.51 -10.96 1.30
C PHE A 102 -8.21 -9.47 1.55
N CYS A 103 -8.19 -8.64 0.49
CA CYS A 103 -8.02 -7.19 0.63
C CYS A 103 -9.13 -6.54 1.46
N GLU A 104 -10.40 -6.92 1.26
CA GLU A 104 -11.51 -6.44 2.09
C GLU A 104 -11.32 -6.79 3.57
N LYS A 105 -10.95 -8.05 3.85
CA LYS A 105 -10.64 -8.49 5.21
C LYS A 105 -9.48 -7.69 5.81
N TRP A 106 -8.42 -7.44 5.04
CA TRP A 106 -7.28 -6.64 5.48
C TRP A 106 -7.68 -5.20 5.79
N GLY A 107 -8.50 -4.58 4.94
CA GLY A 107 -9.06 -3.24 5.18
C GLY A 107 -9.85 -3.17 6.49
N ARG A 108 -10.60 -4.23 6.82
CA ARG A 108 -11.27 -4.35 8.12
C ARG A 108 -10.29 -4.41 9.28
N LEU A 109 -9.21 -5.18 9.16
CA LEU A 109 -8.16 -5.25 10.19
C LEU A 109 -7.46 -3.90 10.40
N LEU A 110 -7.23 -3.13 9.33
CA LEU A 110 -6.68 -1.77 9.43
C LEU A 110 -7.64 -0.84 10.19
N GLN A 111 -8.95 -0.95 9.96
CA GLN A 111 -9.94 -0.17 10.69
C GLN A 111 -10.01 -0.58 12.17
N GLU A 112 -9.98 -1.88 12.47
CA GLU A 112 -9.93 -2.40 13.84
C GLU A 112 -8.67 -1.87 14.58
N ARG A 113 -7.52 -1.87 13.89
CA ARG A 113 -6.27 -1.31 14.42
C ARG A 113 -6.36 0.20 14.63
N HIS A 114 -6.96 0.96 13.71
CA HIS A 114 -7.19 2.40 13.89
C HIS A 114 -7.95 2.67 15.19
N VAL A 115 -9.08 1.99 15.41
CA VAL A 115 -9.91 2.18 16.61
C VAL A 115 -9.12 1.82 17.87
N ASN A 116 -8.35 0.73 17.84
CA ASN A 116 -7.49 0.34 18.94
C ASN A 116 -6.40 1.38 19.24
N ASP A 117 -5.72 1.89 18.22
CA ASP A 117 -4.64 2.86 18.41
C ASP A 117 -5.19 4.20 18.95
N ALA A 118 -6.36 4.63 18.48
CA ALA A 118 -7.03 5.82 18.99
C ALA A 118 -7.51 5.68 20.44
N SER A 119 -7.88 4.49 20.89
CA SER A 119 -8.29 4.25 22.29
C SER A 119 -7.11 4.08 23.25
N HIS A 120 -5.90 3.83 22.74
CA HIS A 120 -4.68 3.63 23.53
C HIS A 120 -3.66 4.78 23.35
N ILE A 121 -4.15 6.00 23.15
CA ILE A 121 -3.29 7.20 23.07
C ILE A 121 -2.48 7.34 24.37
N LYS A 122 -1.16 7.53 24.22
CA LYS A 122 -0.29 7.94 25.32
C LYS A 122 -0.41 9.46 25.48
N TRP A 123 -1.02 9.88 26.57
CA TRP A 123 -1.28 11.28 26.89
C TRP A 123 -0.10 11.94 27.60
N THR A 124 0.16 13.20 27.24
CA THR A 124 1.15 14.06 27.88
C THR A 124 0.55 15.43 28.18
N PHE A 125 0.72 15.92 29.41
CA PHE A 125 0.28 17.25 29.81
C PHE A 125 1.40 18.27 29.56
N LYS A 126 1.12 19.30 28.75
CA LYS A 126 2.09 20.34 28.37
C LYS A 126 1.42 21.70 28.26
N ASP A 127 2.01 22.72 28.90
CA ASP A 127 1.55 24.12 28.84
C ASP A 127 0.06 24.32 29.18
N GLY A 128 -0.48 23.50 30.08
CA GLY A 128 -1.91 23.53 30.46
C GLY A 128 -2.85 22.80 29.50
N TRP A 129 -2.33 21.90 28.66
CA TRP A 129 -3.10 21.11 27.69
C TRP A 129 -2.76 19.62 27.77
N GLU A 130 -3.77 18.77 27.61
CA GLU A 130 -3.60 17.33 27.35
C GLU A 130 -3.35 17.12 25.86
N THR A 131 -2.27 16.43 25.53
CA THR A 131 -1.84 16.21 24.14
C THR A 131 -1.53 14.73 23.93
N GLY A 132 -1.71 14.26 22.70
CA GLY A 132 -1.42 12.87 22.37
C GLY A 132 -1.23 12.67 20.87
N THR A 133 -0.59 11.56 20.54
CA THR A 133 -0.42 11.11 19.15
C THR A 133 -0.82 9.66 19.00
N TYR A 134 -1.40 9.30 17.86
CA TYR A 134 -1.67 7.91 17.49
C TYR A 134 -1.50 7.71 15.98
N THR A 135 -1.41 6.44 15.57
CA THR A 135 -1.38 6.06 14.16
C THR A 135 -2.78 5.67 13.73
N GLY A 136 -3.22 6.17 12.58
CA GLY A 136 -4.39 5.64 11.89
C GLY A 136 -4.03 5.24 10.47
N TYR A 137 -4.98 4.60 9.81
CA TYR A 137 -4.77 3.95 8.52
C TYR A 137 -5.79 4.46 7.52
N SER A 138 -5.36 4.73 6.28
CA SER A 138 -6.27 5.03 5.18
C SER A 138 -7.02 3.78 4.72
N LYS A 139 -7.98 3.97 3.82
CA LYS A 139 -8.48 2.87 3.00
C LYS A 139 -7.35 2.32 2.12
N ILE A 140 -7.48 1.05 1.73
CA ILE A 140 -6.61 0.44 0.72
C ILE A 140 -6.74 1.23 -0.58
N LYS A 141 -5.60 1.71 -1.10
CA LYS A 141 -5.50 2.48 -2.35
C LYS A 141 -5.37 1.55 -3.56
N THR A 142 -4.54 0.53 -3.44
CA THR A 142 -4.31 -0.47 -4.49
C THR A 142 -4.39 -1.87 -3.91
N CYS A 143 -4.88 -2.82 -4.70
CA CYS A 143 -4.93 -4.24 -4.38
C CYS A 143 -4.76 -5.01 -5.69
N THR A 144 -3.59 -5.62 -5.88
CA THR A 144 -3.18 -6.29 -7.12
C THR A 144 -2.64 -7.68 -6.85
N CYS A 145 -2.89 -8.63 -7.75
CA CYS A 145 -2.40 -10.00 -7.66
C CYS A 145 -1.68 -10.35 -8.96
N GLU A 146 -0.41 -10.72 -8.87
CA GLU A 146 0.45 -11.06 -9.99
C GLU A 146 1.08 -12.45 -9.81
N GLN A 147 1.51 -13.05 -10.91
CA GLN A 147 2.26 -14.30 -10.87
C GLN A 147 3.75 -13.98 -10.98
N SER A 148 4.54 -14.40 -9.98
CA SER A 148 6.00 -14.23 -9.98
C SER A 148 6.67 -15.54 -9.61
N GLU A 149 7.62 -16.00 -10.44
CA GLU A 149 8.37 -17.25 -10.24
C GLU A 149 7.50 -18.49 -9.95
N GLY A 150 6.29 -18.50 -10.50
CA GLY A 150 5.32 -19.60 -10.33
C GLY A 150 4.53 -19.56 -9.02
N PHE A 151 4.67 -18.50 -8.22
CA PHE A 151 3.83 -18.20 -7.07
C PHE A 151 2.87 -17.04 -7.37
N ALA A 152 1.75 -16.99 -6.66
CA ALA A 152 0.89 -15.82 -6.66
C ALA A 152 1.38 -14.84 -5.58
N ILE A 153 1.62 -13.60 -5.99
CA ILE A 153 2.02 -12.50 -5.12
C ILE A 153 0.89 -11.48 -5.10
N GLY A 154 0.36 -11.24 -3.91
CA GLY A 154 -0.61 -10.19 -3.64
C GLY A 154 0.12 -8.95 -3.16
N LYS A 155 -0.26 -7.78 -3.65
CA LYS A 155 0.26 -6.49 -3.19
C LYS A 155 -0.91 -5.57 -2.88
N LEU A 156 -0.87 -4.91 -1.73
CA LEU A 156 -1.78 -3.83 -1.42
C LEU A 156 -1.04 -2.64 -0.85
N SER A 157 -1.58 -1.44 -1.06
CA SER A 157 -1.00 -0.22 -0.52
C SER A 157 -2.05 0.60 0.23
N TYR A 158 -1.62 1.28 1.29
CA TYR A 158 -2.41 2.21 2.09
C TYR A 158 -1.47 3.29 2.67
N ASP A 159 -2.03 4.32 3.29
CA ASP A 159 -1.26 5.28 4.05
C ASP A 159 -1.42 5.02 5.55
N GLU A 160 -0.31 5.09 6.27
CA GLU A 160 -0.27 5.28 7.71
C GLU A 160 -0.18 6.78 7.99
N LEU A 161 -1.11 7.27 8.81
CA LEU A 161 -1.20 8.67 9.19
C LEU A 161 -0.88 8.82 10.67
N THR A 162 0.06 9.68 11.02
CA THR A 162 0.26 10.10 12.40
C THR A 162 -0.69 11.25 12.70
N TYR A 163 -1.56 11.06 13.68
CA TYR A 163 -2.49 12.06 14.17
C TYR A 163 -1.97 12.70 15.45
N TYR A 164 -2.24 13.98 15.61
CA TYR A 164 -2.03 14.77 16.82
C TYR A 164 -3.37 15.31 17.32
N VAL A 165 -3.63 15.11 18.61
CA VAL A 165 -4.83 15.59 19.31
C VAL A 165 -4.43 16.44 20.51
N VAL A 166 -5.26 17.45 20.82
CA VAL A 166 -5.05 18.39 21.93
C VAL A 166 -6.38 18.88 22.47
N GLY A 167 -6.47 19.06 23.78
CA GLY A 167 -7.64 19.59 24.50
C GLY A 167 -7.27 20.01 25.92
N LYS A 168 -8.16 20.70 26.64
CA LYS A 168 -7.92 21.05 28.06
C LYS A 168 -7.99 19.82 28.95
N THR A 169 -8.80 18.83 28.58
CA THR A 169 -8.84 17.51 29.21
C THR A 169 -8.63 16.40 28.17
N LYS A 170 -8.43 15.17 28.63
CA LYS A 170 -8.29 14.00 27.76
C LYS A 170 -9.56 13.75 26.97
N GLU A 171 -10.71 13.90 27.60
CA GLU A 171 -12.02 13.73 26.99
C GLU A 171 -12.24 14.78 25.89
N GLU A 172 -11.91 16.05 26.14
CA GLU A 172 -11.98 17.08 25.11
C GLU A 172 -11.04 16.76 23.94
N ALA A 173 -9.79 16.36 24.23
CA ALA A 173 -8.82 16.02 23.20
C ALA A 173 -9.23 14.80 22.35
N GLN A 174 -9.91 13.81 22.95
CA GLN A 174 -10.43 12.63 22.24
C GLN A 174 -11.56 12.96 21.27
N HIS A 175 -12.38 13.96 21.59
CA HIS A 175 -13.49 14.40 20.73
C HIS A 175 -13.09 15.53 19.77
N ALA A 176 -11.92 16.15 19.99
CA ALA A 176 -11.38 17.16 19.09
C ALA A 176 -11.04 16.55 17.72
N LYS A 177 -11.13 17.37 16.67
CA LYS A 177 -10.73 16.96 15.32
C LYS A 177 -9.20 16.74 15.29
N PRO A 178 -8.71 15.53 15.00
CA PRO A 178 -7.29 15.27 14.96
C PRO A 178 -6.61 15.97 13.78
N ARG A 179 -5.37 16.41 13.97
CA ARG A 179 -4.51 16.98 12.92
C ARG A 179 -3.54 15.92 12.43
N VAL A 180 -3.47 15.70 11.12
CA VAL A 180 -2.42 14.85 10.52
C VAL A 180 -1.08 15.57 10.58
N THR A 181 -0.07 14.94 11.16
CA THR A 181 1.29 15.47 11.27
C THR A 181 2.29 14.75 10.37
N ALA A 182 2.02 13.50 10.00
CA ALA A 182 2.83 12.73 9.06
C ALA A 182 1.96 11.75 8.25
N ILE A 183 2.42 11.43 7.04
CA ILE A 183 1.82 10.44 6.15
C ILE A 183 2.95 9.57 5.60
N THR A 184 2.81 8.25 5.75
CA THR A 184 3.74 7.25 5.21
C THR A 184 2.95 6.29 4.32
N THR A 185 3.35 6.13 3.06
CA THR A 185 2.73 5.13 2.19
C THR A 185 3.35 3.76 2.45
N THR A 186 2.51 2.82 2.87
CA THR A 186 2.89 1.44 3.16
C THR A 186 2.44 0.52 2.03
N THR A 187 3.31 -0.38 1.60
CA THR A 187 2.99 -1.47 0.67
C THR A 187 3.25 -2.79 1.33
N GLU A 188 2.20 -3.60 1.46
CA GLU A 188 2.28 -4.96 2.00
C GLU A 188 2.33 -5.96 0.85
N ILE A 189 3.23 -6.93 0.99
CA ILE A 189 3.40 -8.00 0.01
C ILE A 189 2.98 -9.31 0.67
N PHE A 190 2.20 -10.10 -0.06
CA PHE A 190 1.68 -11.38 0.39
C PHE A 190 2.02 -12.48 -0.59
N ARG A 191 2.31 -13.68 -0.08
CA ARG A 191 2.51 -14.88 -0.88
C ARG A 191 1.36 -15.85 -0.66
N TRP A 192 0.88 -16.46 -1.75
CA TRP A 192 -0.08 -17.55 -1.68
C TRP A 192 0.63 -18.88 -1.41
N GLU A 193 0.27 -19.52 -0.31
CA GLU A 193 0.79 -20.83 0.06
C GLU A 193 -0.30 -21.65 0.76
N HIS A 194 -0.34 -22.96 0.53
CA HIS A 194 -1.29 -23.87 1.21
C HIS A 194 -2.76 -23.39 1.23
N GLY A 195 -3.21 -22.71 0.17
CA GLY A 195 -4.58 -22.21 0.05
C GLY A 195 -4.89 -20.94 0.86
N ARG A 196 -3.86 -20.20 1.32
CA ARG A 196 -3.98 -18.99 2.14
C ARG A 196 -2.94 -17.93 1.74
N TRP A 197 -3.21 -16.68 2.09
CA TRP A 197 -2.29 -15.55 1.93
C TRP A 197 -1.47 -15.35 3.21
N PHE A 198 -0.15 -15.19 3.06
CA PHE A 198 0.80 -14.92 4.15
C PHE A 198 1.55 -13.62 3.87
N SER A 199 1.74 -12.77 4.88
CA SER A 199 2.65 -11.64 4.78
C SER A 199 4.10 -12.13 4.84
N PHE A 200 4.99 -11.41 4.17
CA PHE A 200 6.44 -11.59 4.34
C PHE A 200 6.92 -11.11 5.71
#